data_AF-A0A2Z4WEG3-F1
#
_entry.id   AF-A0A2Z4WEG3-F1
#
_cell.length_a   1.000
_cell.length_b   1.000
_cell.length_c   1.000
_cell.angle_alpha   90.00
_cell.angle_beta   90.00
_cell.angle_gamma   90.00
#
_symmetry.space_group_name_H-M   'P 1'
#
loop_
_entity.id
_entity.type
_entity.pdbx_description
1 polymer ?
#
loop_
_entity_poly.entity_id
_entity_poly.type
_entity_poly.pdbx_seq_one_letter_code
_entity_poly.pdbx_strand_id
1 'polypeptide(L)' 'MDSKKYDQAKYNKAWENKNKEYSSYLKSRSSARSFIRKKATLEDLQELKKLIKEREEIL' A
#
# COMPACT_ATOMS: atom_id res chain seq x y z
N MET A 1 -2.95 -32.82 -18.04
CA MET A 1 -3.32 -31.44 -18.45
C MET A 1 -2.28 -30.51 -17.86
N ASP A 2 -1.32 -30.08 -18.67
CA ASP A 2 -0.28 -29.16 -18.23
C ASP A 2 -0.89 -27.79 -17.94
N SER A 3 -0.99 -27.42 -16.65
CA SER A 3 -1.40 -26.07 -16.28
C SER A 3 -0.34 -25.11 -16.83
N LYS A 4 -0.68 -24.36 -17.87
CA LYS A 4 0.19 -23.32 -18.42
C LYS A 4 0.52 -22.35 -17.28
N LYS A 5 1.72 -22.47 -16.70
CA LYS A 5 2.17 -21.62 -15.59
C LYS A 5 2.49 -20.25 -16.16
N TYR A 6 1.46 -19.40 -16.23
CA TYR A 6 1.62 -18.01 -16.60
C TYR A 6 2.61 -17.35 -15.65
N ASP A 7 3.55 -16.61 -16.21
CA ASP A 7 4.51 -15.83 -15.42
C ASP A 7 3.75 -14.68 -14.74
N GLN A 8 3.23 -14.96 -13.54
CA GLN A 8 2.44 -14.03 -12.74
C GLN A 8 3.18 -12.70 -12.54
N ALA A 9 4.52 -12.71 -12.49
CA ALA A 9 5.31 -11.49 -12.38
C ALA A 9 5.19 -10.61 -13.62
N LYS A 10 5.19 -11.19 -14.84
CA LYS A 10 4.97 -10.43 -16.08
C LYS A 10 3.57 -9.83 -16.15
N TYR A 11 2.53 -10.59 -15.78
CA TYR A 11 1.16 -10.10 -15.76
C TYR A 11 0.95 -8.99 -14.73
N ASN A 12 1.48 -9.17 -13.52
CA ASN A 12 1.44 -8.15 -12.48
C ASN A 12 2.17 -6.89 -12.95
N LYS A 13 3.36 -7.01 -13.55
CA LYS A 13 4.10 -5.86 -14.08
C LYS A 13 3.34 -5.12 -15.19
N ALA A 14 2.68 -5.84 -16.10
CA ALA A 14 1.87 -5.23 -17.14
C ALA A 14 0.65 -4.50 -16.56
N TRP A 15 -0.03 -5.10 -15.59
CA TRP A 15 -1.15 -4.47 -14.90
C TRP A 15 -0.73 -3.24 -14.09
N GLU A 16 0.40 -3.33 -13.36
CA GLU A 16 0.96 -2.21 -12.59
C GLU A 16 1.34 -1.05 -13.50
N ASN A 17 1.96 -1.32 -14.65
CA ASN A 17 2.33 -0.27 -15.61
C ASN A 17 1.09 0.45 -16.17
N LYS A 18 0.01 -0.29 -16.44
CA LYS A 18 -1.26 0.28 -16.92
C LYS A 18 -2.01 1.05 -15.83
N ASN A 19 -1.84 0.66 -14.56
CA ASN A 19 -2.55 1.22 -13.41
C ASN A 19 -1.57 1.82 -12.39
N LYS A 20 -0.59 2.60 -12.87
CA LYS A 20 0.55 3.04 -12.07
C LYS A 20 0.14 3.79 -10.79
N GLU A 21 -0.83 4.70 -10.92
CA GLU A 21 -1.33 5.49 -9.79
C GLU A 21 -2.05 4.62 -8.74
N TYR A 22 -2.97 3.76 -9.19
CA TYR A 22 -3.70 2.87 -8.30
C TYR A 22 -2.78 1.82 -7.65
N SER A 23 -1.81 1.29 -8.40
CA SER A 23 -0.77 0.39 -7.87
C SER A 23 0.07 1.09 -6.81
N SER A 24 0.50 2.32 -7.07
CA SER A 24 1.23 3.15 -6.09
C SER A 24 0.40 3.37 -4.82
N TYR A 25 -0.88 3.73 -4.96
CA TYR A 25 -1.81 3.86 -3.84
C TYR A 25 -1.91 2.57 -3.01
N LEU A 26 -2.07 1.41 -3.65
CA LEU A 26 -2.16 0.12 -2.96
C LEU A 26 -0.85 -0.24 -2.23
N LYS A 27 0.31 0.04 -2.83
CA LYS A 27 1.63 -0.17 -2.22
C LYS A 27 1.77 0.70 -0.97
N SER A 28 1.50 2.00 -1.08
CA SER A 28 1.53 2.94 0.05
C SER A 28 0.58 2.53 1.16
N ARG A 29 -0.67 2.16 0.84
CA ARG A 29 -1.67 1.71 1.81
C ARG A 29 -1.23 0.44 2.55
N SER A 30 -0.64 -0.52 1.84
CA SER A 30 -0.20 -1.78 2.43
C SER A 30 1.03 -1.57 3.33
N SER A 31 1.98 -0.76 2.88
CA SER A 31 3.15 -0.37 3.66
C SER A 31 2.77 0.36 4.94
N ALA A 32 1.88 1.35 4.88
CA ALA A 32 1.39 2.09 6.04
C ALA A 32 0.73 1.16 7.07
N ARG A 33 -0.13 0.24 6.62
CA ARG A 33 -0.75 -0.77 7.51
C ARG A 33 0.29 -1.65 8.20
N SER A 34 1.29 -2.13 7.47
CA SER A 34 2.34 -2.97 8.03
C SER A 34 3.18 -2.22 9.05
N PHE A 35 3.52 -0.96 8.76
CA PHE A 35 4.26 -0.10 9.66
C PHE A 35 3.51 0.10 10.98
N ILE A 36 2.25 0.55 10.93
CA ILE A 36 1.40 0.79 12.11
C ILE A 36 1.25 -0.48 12.96
N ARG A 37 1.11 -1.66 12.33
CA ARG A 37 0.87 -2.92 13.05
C ARG A 37 2.11 -3.55 13.67
N LYS A 38 3.29 -3.36 13.07
CA LYS A 38 4.47 -4.20 13.38
C LYS A 38 5.73 -3.42 13.72
N LYS A 39 5.82 -2.15 13.32
CA LYS A 39 7.08 -1.39 13.40
C LYS A 39 6.95 -0.09 14.18
N ALA A 40 5.79 0.56 14.14
CA ALA A 40 5.58 1.86 14.75
C ALA A 40 5.77 1.80 16.27
N THR A 41 6.50 2.78 16.79
CA THR A 41 6.61 3.06 18.23
C THR A 41 5.38 3.82 18.73
N LEU A 42 5.28 4.02 20.04
CA LEU A 42 4.19 4.80 20.61
C LEU A 42 4.18 6.26 20.10
N GLU A 43 5.36 6.85 19.96
CA GLU A 43 5.53 8.22 19.45
C GLU A 43 5.07 8.32 17.99
N ASP A 44 5.50 7.37 17.14
CA ASP A 44 5.05 7.30 15.74
C ASP A 44 3.51 7.21 15.66
N LEU A 45 2.90 6.37 16.50
CA LEU A 45 1.44 6.21 16.52
C LEU A 45 0.72 7.49 16.97
N GLN A 46 1.31 8.25 17.88
CA GLN A 46 0.75 9.54 18.32
C GLN A 46 0.86 10.60 17.23
N GLU A 47 1.99 10.68 16.54
CA GLU A 47 2.17 11.58 15.39
C GLU A 47 1.20 11.21 14.27
N LEU A 48 1.14 9.93 13.87
CA LEU A 48 0.24 9.47 12.81
C LEU A 48 -1.22 9.78 13.11
N LYS A 49 -1.67 9.69 14.37
CA LYS A 49 -3.02 10.10 14.76
C LYS A 49 -3.30 11.58 14.52
N LYS A 50 -2.33 12.46 14.79
CA LYS A 50 -2.46 13.90 14.51
C LYS A 50 -2.58 14.15 13.00
N LEU A 51 -1.69 13.55 12.22
CA LEU A 51 -1.70 13.65 10.76
C LEU A 51 -3.01 13.15 10.13
N ILE A 52 -3.58 12.05 10.67
CA ILE A 52 -4.88 11.55 10.23
C ILE A 52 -5.98 12.58 10.50
N LYS A 53 -6.02 13.14 11.72
CA LYS A 53 -7.01 14.14 12.10
C LYS A 53 -6.95 15.37 11.18
N GLU A 54 -5.75 15.92 10.96
CA GLU A 54 -5.54 17.06 10.05
C GLU A 54 -6.01 16.75 8.62
N ARG A 55 -5.78 15.52 8.15
CA ARG A 55 -6.21 15.11 6.82
C ARG A 55 -7.73 14.96 6.69
N GLU A 56 -8.39 14.43 7.73
CA GLU A 56 -9.84 14.28 7.81
C GLU A 56 -10.56 15.63 7.83
N GLU A 57 -9.97 16.67 8.41
CA GLU A 57 -10.52 18.03 8.40
C GLU A 57 -10.50 18.69 7.00
N ILE A 58 -9.65 18.21 6.08
CA ILE A 58 -9.49 18.74 4.72
C ILE A 58 -10.26 17.89 3.67
N LEU A 59 -10.73 16.70 4.03
CA LEU A 59 -11.50 15.81 3.14
C LEU A 59 -12.97 16.22 3.07
#